data_AF-A0A957II68-F1
#
_entry.id   AF-A0A957II68-F1
#
_cell.length_a   1.000
_cell.length_b   1.000
_cell.length_c   1.000
_cell.angle_alpha   90.00
_cell.angle_beta   90.00
_cell.angle_gamma   90.00
#
_symmetry.space_group_name_H-M   'P 1'
#
loop_
_entity.id
_entity.type
_entity.pdbx_description
1 polymer ?
#
loop_
_entity_poly.entity_id
_entity_poly.type
_entity_poly.pdbx_seq_one_letter_code
_entity_poly.pdbx_strand_id
1 'polypeptide(L)'
;MNQSWQKLSDFLHTANLIPLVVIVSTYHYYQALSNHDPFLVSLPIALFIDLLHFRTVQQAVKSQGNAWKLAAVFTTLIAFGLQWIFYSKPVDGAVLVSWQVILFASIVPVGLAIMAWHHEHQATEAINDWQQQLAQVQQEADLMRQEAEAARLRAVTLQEEAGSAQAHAQVLQTALATEQMESAGVQSRLNRMQEEAQQMQSQLANLQSINKAWQSLNHEMQTLALVNAQLLTAQTAAEQLGIHVTTVRRKARQLNGIAEVG
;
A
#
# COMPACT_ATOMS: atom_id res chain seq x y z
N MET A 1 -0.09 55.77 -0.11
CA MET A 1 -0.07 55.96 -1.58
C MET A 1 -1.49 55.68 -2.08
N ASN A 2 -2.18 56.63 -2.73
CA ASN A 2 -3.60 56.44 -3.08
C ASN A 2 -3.79 55.35 -4.13
N GLN A 3 -4.88 54.60 -4.05
CA GLN A 3 -5.24 53.54 -5.00
C GLN A 3 -5.29 54.03 -6.45
N SER A 4 -5.61 55.31 -6.68
CA SER A 4 -5.56 55.96 -8.00
C SER A 4 -4.13 56.14 -8.51
N TRP A 5 -3.16 56.39 -7.64
CA TRP A 5 -1.74 56.48 -7.98
C TRP A 5 -1.13 55.11 -8.26
N GLN A 6 -1.54 54.06 -7.54
CA GLN A 6 -1.16 52.69 -7.85
C GLN A 6 -1.78 52.24 -9.19
N LYS A 7 -3.07 52.51 -9.44
CA LYS A 7 -3.69 52.21 -10.73
C LYS A 7 -3.06 52.99 -11.89
N LEU A 8 -2.65 54.24 -11.67
CA LEU A 8 -1.92 55.02 -12.67
C LEU A 8 -0.52 54.44 -12.88
N SER A 9 0.20 54.09 -11.81
CA SER A 9 1.51 53.44 -11.88
C SER A 9 1.45 52.08 -12.57
N ASP A 10 0.47 51.25 -12.24
CA ASP A 10 0.23 49.94 -12.85
C ASP A 10 -0.24 50.11 -14.30
N PHE A 11 -1.01 51.15 -14.63
CA PHE A 11 -1.33 51.50 -16.02
C PHE A 11 -0.06 51.93 -16.78
N LEU A 12 0.82 52.74 -16.20
CA LEU A 12 2.09 53.13 -16.82
C LEU A 12 3.07 51.94 -16.95
N HIS A 13 3.01 50.97 -16.03
CA HIS A 13 3.87 49.77 -16.02
C HIS A 13 3.33 48.61 -16.87
N THR A 14 2.01 48.47 -17.00
CA THR A 14 1.36 47.29 -17.61
C THR A 14 0.61 47.63 -18.89
N ALA A 15 0.15 48.88 -19.05
CA ALA A 15 -0.65 49.28 -20.19
C ALA A 15 0.22 50.04 -21.21
N ASN A 16 0.13 49.54 -22.44
CA ASN A 16 0.54 50.18 -23.68
C ASN A 16 0.38 51.71 -23.57
N LEU A 17 1.46 52.46 -23.37
CA LEU A 17 1.46 53.92 -23.17
C LEU A 17 0.97 54.73 -24.37
N ILE A 18 0.61 54.03 -25.44
CA ILE A 18 0.07 54.57 -26.69
C ILE A 18 -1.11 55.53 -26.44
N PRO A 19 -2.15 55.25 -25.63
CA PRO A 19 -3.25 56.20 -25.42
C PRO A 19 -2.78 57.48 -24.74
N LEU A 20 -1.84 57.39 -23.78
CA LEU A 20 -1.31 58.58 -23.11
C LEU A 20 -0.45 59.41 -24.07
N VAL A 21 0.44 58.76 -24.82
CA VAL A 21 1.26 59.41 -25.85
C VAL A 21 0.37 60.04 -26.91
N VAL A 22 -0.67 59.34 -27.39
CA VAL A 22 -1.64 59.88 -28.36
C VAL A 22 -2.40 61.07 -27.78
N ILE A 23 -2.87 61.02 -26.53
CA ILE A 23 -3.58 62.15 -25.88
C ILE A 23 -2.66 63.36 -25.77
N VAL A 24 -1.43 63.16 -25.27
CA VAL A 24 -0.45 64.23 -25.10
C VAL A 24 -0.03 64.79 -26.44
N SER A 25 0.32 63.96 -27.42
CA SER A 25 0.66 64.39 -28.78
C SER A 25 -0.50 65.11 -29.46
N THR A 26 -1.72 64.60 -29.37
CA THR A 26 -2.92 65.25 -29.94
C THR A 26 -3.11 66.64 -29.37
N TYR A 27 -2.94 66.82 -28.05
CA TYR A 27 -3.01 68.13 -27.41
C TYR A 27 -1.95 69.10 -27.95
N HIS A 28 -0.71 68.63 -28.12
CA HIS A 28 0.37 69.47 -28.66
C HIS A 28 0.16 69.83 -30.14
N TYR A 29 -0.28 68.88 -30.97
CA TYR A 29 -0.62 69.15 -32.37
C TYR A 29 -1.86 70.05 -32.49
N TYR A 30 -2.83 69.92 -31.59
CA TYR A 30 -3.99 70.80 -31.52
C TYR A 30 -3.58 72.26 -31.24
N GLN A 31 -2.71 72.48 -30.26
CA GLN A 31 -2.17 73.82 -29.98
C GLN A 31 -1.38 74.37 -31.18
N ALA A 32 -0.55 73.55 -31.82
CA ALA A 32 0.28 73.99 -32.93
C ALA A 32 -0.50 74.29 -34.21
N LEU A 33 -1.69 73.70 -34.36
CA LEU A 33 -2.59 73.88 -35.51
C LEU A 33 -3.76 74.82 -35.21
N SER A 34 -3.73 75.60 -34.12
CA SER A 34 -4.86 76.44 -33.66
C SER A 34 -5.41 77.41 -34.71
N ASN A 35 -4.63 77.74 -35.75
CA ASN A 35 -5.02 78.63 -36.85
C ASN A 35 -5.70 77.90 -38.03
N HIS A 36 -5.81 76.58 -37.98
CA HIS A 36 -6.50 75.71 -38.95
C HIS A 36 -7.51 74.85 -38.18
N ASP A 37 -8.49 74.21 -38.84
CA ASP A 37 -9.48 73.37 -38.14
C ASP A 37 -8.76 72.17 -37.48
N PRO A 38 -8.39 72.23 -36.19
CA PRO A 38 -7.15 71.58 -35.73
C PRO A 38 -7.37 70.13 -35.38
N PHE A 39 -8.59 69.78 -34.96
CA PHE A 39 -8.86 68.50 -34.30
C PHE A 39 -8.91 67.33 -35.27
N LEU A 40 -9.52 67.52 -36.45
CA LEU A 40 -9.69 66.47 -37.46
C LEU A 40 -8.38 66.10 -38.18
N VAL A 41 -7.38 66.98 -38.17
CA VAL A 41 -6.08 66.75 -38.83
C VAL A 41 -4.99 66.39 -37.83
N SER A 42 -4.99 66.97 -36.62
CA SER A 42 -3.99 66.67 -35.59
C SER A 42 -4.09 65.24 -35.06
N LEU A 43 -5.30 64.74 -34.79
CA LEU A 43 -5.50 63.43 -34.20
C LEU A 43 -5.01 62.30 -35.13
N PRO A 44 -5.36 62.25 -36.43
CA PRO A 44 -4.83 61.23 -37.34
C PRO A 44 -3.32 61.31 -37.53
N ILE A 45 -2.73 62.53 -37.58
CA ILE A 45 -1.29 62.71 -37.74
C ILE A 45 -0.54 62.23 -36.50
N ALA A 46 -1.00 62.62 -35.30
CA ALA A 46 -0.44 62.18 -34.03
C ALA A 46 -0.50 60.65 -33.91
N LEU A 47 -1.68 60.09 -34.17
CA LEU A 47 -1.92 58.65 -34.09
C LEU A 47 -1.06 57.91 -35.13
N PHE A 48 -0.98 58.40 -36.37
CA PHE A 48 -0.20 57.74 -37.42
C PHE A 48 1.30 57.79 -37.16
N ILE A 49 1.86 58.95 -36.82
CA ILE A 49 3.31 59.11 -36.58
C ILE A 49 3.72 58.33 -35.33
N ASP A 50 2.99 58.47 -34.23
CA ASP A 50 3.37 57.86 -32.96
C ASP A 50 3.18 56.33 -32.99
N LEU A 51 2.10 55.80 -33.61
CA LEU A 51 1.95 54.36 -33.77
C LEU A 51 2.92 53.77 -34.79
N LEU A 52 3.22 54.47 -35.87
CA LEU A 52 4.18 54.00 -36.87
C LEU A 52 5.59 53.97 -36.26
N HIS A 53 5.97 55.01 -35.54
CA HIS A 53 7.24 55.07 -34.81
C HIS A 53 7.31 53.95 -33.77
N PHE A 54 6.28 53.83 -32.92
CA PHE A 54 6.21 52.79 -31.90
C PHE A 54 6.32 51.38 -32.50
N ARG A 55 5.53 51.05 -33.54
CA ARG A 55 5.58 49.73 -34.18
C ARG A 55 6.94 49.47 -34.82
N THR A 56 7.55 50.48 -35.44
CA THR A 56 8.85 50.32 -36.10
C THR A 56 9.95 50.10 -35.07
N VAL A 57 9.95 50.84 -33.95
CA VAL A 57 10.89 50.65 -32.83
C VAL A 57 10.67 49.29 -32.17
N GLN A 58 9.42 48.91 -31.90
CA GLN A 58 9.08 47.61 -31.33
C GLN A 58 9.57 46.46 -32.23
N GLN A 59 9.39 46.59 -33.55
CA GLN A 59 9.85 45.59 -34.52
C GLN A 59 11.38 45.56 -34.62
N ALA A 60 12.05 46.71 -34.51
CA ALA A 60 13.51 46.80 -34.49
C ALA A 60 14.13 46.14 -33.26
N VAL A 61 13.48 46.28 -32.11
CA VAL A 61 13.85 45.60 -30.86
C VAL A 61 13.68 44.09 -31.02
N LYS A 62 12.49 43.62 -31.44
CA LYS A 62 12.20 42.18 -31.60
C LYS A 62 13.02 41.46 -32.68
N SER A 63 13.17 42.07 -33.86
CA SER A 63 13.77 41.39 -35.00
C SER A 63 15.31 41.43 -35.00
N GLN A 64 15.91 42.33 -34.22
CA GLN A 64 17.34 42.70 -34.22
C GLN A 64 17.98 43.01 -35.59
N GLY A 65 17.24 42.93 -36.69
CA GLY A 65 17.72 43.10 -38.06
C GLY A 65 18.11 44.54 -38.36
N ASN A 66 19.20 44.71 -39.11
CA ASN A 66 19.75 46.02 -39.46
C ASN A 66 18.74 46.90 -40.22
N ALA A 67 17.85 46.32 -41.04
CA ALA A 67 16.82 47.05 -41.77
C ALA A 67 15.80 47.71 -40.83
N TRP A 68 15.34 46.99 -39.79
CA TRP A 68 14.39 47.54 -38.82
C TRP A 68 15.05 48.55 -37.89
N LYS A 69 16.31 48.34 -37.50
CA LYS A 69 17.11 49.34 -36.76
C LYS A 69 17.24 50.64 -37.55
N LEU A 70 17.55 50.54 -38.84
CA LEU A 70 17.62 51.71 -39.74
C LEU A 70 16.26 52.41 -39.86
N ALA A 71 15.18 51.64 -40.04
CA ALA A 71 13.82 52.17 -40.09
C ALA A 71 13.40 52.85 -38.77
N ALA A 72 13.81 52.31 -37.63
CA ALA A 72 13.56 52.91 -36.32
C ALA A 72 14.34 54.22 -36.14
N VAL A 73 15.63 54.27 -36.51
CA VAL A 73 16.41 55.53 -36.49
C VAL A 73 15.78 56.56 -37.43
N PHE A 74 15.40 56.15 -38.64
CA PHE A 74 14.80 57.03 -39.62
C PHE A 74 13.46 57.60 -39.15
N THR A 75 12.55 56.76 -38.66
CA THR A 75 11.25 57.21 -38.13
C THR A 75 11.41 58.07 -36.88
N THR A 76 12.42 57.80 -36.04
CA THR A 76 12.77 58.64 -34.89
C THR A 76 13.24 60.03 -35.32
N LEU A 77 14.11 60.11 -36.34
CA LEU A 77 14.58 61.39 -36.88
C LEU A 77 13.46 62.20 -37.53
N ILE A 78 12.53 61.54 -38.23
CA ILE A 78 11.35 62.20 -38.79
C ILE A 78 10.44 62.72 -37.69
N ALA A 79 10.11 61.90 -36.68
CA ALA A 79 9.27 62.31 -35.56
C ALA A 79 9.89 63.50 -34.81
N PHE A 80 11.19 63.43 -34.53
CA PHE A 80 11.95 64.52 -33.92
C PHE A 80 11.95 65.78 -34.78
N GLY A 81 12.21 65.65 -36.09
CA GLY A 81 12.21 66.78 -37.03
C GLY A 81 10.84 67.45 -37.15
N LEU A 82 9.76 66.68 -37.16
CA LEU A 82 8.40 67.20 -37.17
C LEU A 82 8.09 67.94 -35.86
N GLN A 83 8.37 67.33 -34.71
CA GLN A 83 8.21 67.98 -33.42
C GLN A 83 9.03 69.28 -33.35
N TRP A 84 10.28 69.26 -33.82
CA TRP A 84 11.13 70.43 -33.90
C TRP A 84 10.51 71.55 -34.74
N ILE A 85 9.96 71.26 -35.92
CA ILE A 85 9.29 72.25 -36.79
C ILE A 85 8.08 72.87 -36.08
N PHE A 86 7.33 72.09 -35.31
CA PHE A 86 6.16 72.60 -34.58
C PHE A 86 6.54 73.48 -33.38
N TYR A 87 7.60 73.12 -32.65
CA TYR A 87 8.03 73.86 -31.47
C TYR A 87 9.02 75.00 -31.75
N SER A 88 9.61 75.08 -32.94
CA SER A 88 10.55 76.14 -33.33
C SER A 88 9.87 77.41 -33.84
N LYS A 89 8.55 77.40 -34.05
CA LYS A 89 7.78 78.60 -34.42
C LYS A 89 7.36 79.37 -33.17
N PRO A 90 7.58 80.69 -33.10
CA PRO A 90 7.09 81.50 -31.99
C PRO A 90 5.57 81.57 -32.03
N VAL A 91 4.92 81.06 -30.97
CA VAL A 91 3.49 81.30 -30.72
C VAL A 91 3.39 82.60 -29.92
N ASP A 92 2.49 83.49 -30.33
CA ASP A 92 2.30 84.87 -29.87
C ASP A 92 2.71 85.13 -28.40
N GLY A 93 3.94 85.64 -28.23
CA GLY A 93 4.43 86.21 -26.98
C GLY A 93 5.21 85.30 -26.02
N ALA A 94 5.32 83.99 -26.28
CA ALA A 94 6.14 83.11 -25.45
C ALA A 94 6.95 82.12 -26.30
N VAL A 95 8.23 82.41 -26.49
CA VAL A 95 9.19 81.45 -27.05
C VAL A 95 9.44 80.40 -25.96
N LEU A 96 8.92 79.18 -26.14
CA LEU A 96 9.42 78.03 -25.37
C LEU A 96 10.94 77.97 -25.55
N VAL A 97 11.67 77.94 -24.45
CA VAL A 97 13.13 78.01 -24.49
C VAL A 97 13.64 76.79 -25.25
N SER A 98 14.53 76.97 -26.21
CA SER A 98 14.97 75.95 -27.18
C SER A 98 15.37 74.58 -26.58
N TRP A 99 15.80 74.54 -25.31
CA TRP A 99 16.10 73.29 -24.60
C TRP A 99 14.85 72.48 -24.19
N GLN A 100 13.71 73.14 -23.95
CA GLN A 100 12.44 72.49 -23.59
C GLN A 100 11.90 71.68 -24.78
N VAL A 101 12.05 72.24 -25.99
CA VAL A 101 11.72 71.58 -27.25
C VAL A 101 12.50 70.29 -27.44
N ILE A 102 13.80 70.31 -27.12
CA ILE A 102 14.68 69.13 -27.21
C ILE A 102 14.27 68.06 -26.19
N LEU A 103 13.92 68.45 -24.96
CA LEU A 103 13.49 67.51 -23.92
C LEU A 103 12.16 66.84 -24.28
N PHE A 104 11.15 67.59 -24.70
CA PHE A 104 9.85 67.01 -25.06
C PHE A 104 9.93 66.17 -26.34
N ALA A 105 10.76 66.54 -27.32
CA ALA A 105 10.94 65.76 -28.55
C ALA A 105 11.79 64.49 -28.36
N SER A 106 12.59 64.40 -27.29
CA SER A 106 13.46 63.24 -27.03
C SER A 106 12.88 62.23 -26.02
N ILE A 107 12.04 62.68 -25.08
CA ILE A 107 11.47 61.81 -24.03
C ILE A 107 10.54 60.75 -24.62
N VAL A 108 9.72 61.09 -25.62
CA VAL A 108 8.75 60.13 -26.19
C VAL A 108 9.45 59.01 -26.97
N PRO A 109 10.39 59.28 -27.90
CA PRO A 109 11.06 58.22 -28.65
C PRO A 109 11.95 57.32 -27.79
N VAL A 110 12.69 57.92 -26.85
CA VAL A 110 13.60 57.17 -25.96
C VAL A 110 12.81 56.35 -24.94
N GLY A 111 11.74 56.91 -24.38
CA GLY A 111 10.84 56.20 -23.47
C GLY A 111 10.23 54.96 -24.13
N LEU A 112 9.71 55.08 -25.35
CA LEU A 112 9.11 53.96 -26.08
C LEU A 112 10.11 52.84 -26.37
N ALA A 113 11.36 53.16 -26.67
CA ALA A 113 12.42 52.18 -26.89
C ALA A 113 12.80 51.41 -25.61
N ILE A 114 12.96 52.12 -24.48
CA ILE A 114 13.28 51.51 -23.18
C ILE A 114 12.15 50.57 -22.74
N MET A 115 10.89 50.96 -22.94
CA MET A 115 9.74 50.14 -22.55
C MET A 115 9.56 48.92 -23.45
N ALA A 116 9.77 49.05 -24.77
CA ALA A 116 9.77 47.92 -25.68
C ALA A 116 10.84 46.89 -25.30
N TRP A 117 12.03 47.36 -24.91
CA TRP A 117 13.13 46.52 -24.44
C TRP A 117 12.83 45.84 -23.09
N HIS A 118 12.24 46.58 -22.14
CA HIS A 118 11.87 46.06 -20.82
C HIS A 118 10.79 44.96 -20.91
N HIS A 119 9.78 45.14 -21.75
CA HIS A 119 8.73 44.12 -21.96
C HIS A 119 9.26 42.82 -22.57
N GLU A 120 10.25 42.89 -23.46
CA GLU A 120 10.85 41.69 -24.06
C GLU A 120 11.69 40.89 -23.05
N HIS A 121 12.40 41.58 -22.16
CA HIS A 121 13.19 40.92 -21.11
C HIS A 121 12.27 40.20 -20.13
N GLN A 122 11.20 40.86 -19.66
CA GLN A 122 10.22 40.24 -18.76
C GLN A 122 9.51 39.04 -19.41
N ALA A 123 9.16 39.11 -20.70
CA ALA A 123 8.54 38.00 -21.40
C ALA A 123 9.48 36.79 -21.52
N THR A 124 10.78 37.05 -21.73
CA THR A 124 11.80 35.99 -21.85
C THR A 124 12.07 35.32 -20.51
N GLU A 125 12.18 36.10 -19.43
CA GLU A 125 12.29 35.59 -18.06
C GLU A 125 11.08 34.73 -17.69
N ALA A 126 9.86 35.21 -17.96
CA ALA A 126 8.65 34.43 -17.71
C ALA A 126 8.64 33.11 -18.50
N ILE A 127 9.03 33.11 -19.77
CA ILE A 127 9.11 31.87 -20.58
C ILE A 127 10.11 30.89 -19.98
N ASN A 128 11.28 31.37 -19.55
CA ASN A 128 12.30 30.52 -18.93
C ASN A 128 11.80 29.92 -17.60
N ASP A 129 11.14 30.72 -16.77
CA ASP A 129 10.54 30.26 -15.52
C ASP A 129 9.46 29.20 -15.76
N TRP A 130 8.59 29.44 -16.75
CA TRP A 130 7.57 28.46 -17.16
C TRP A 130 8.19 27.16 -17.68
N GLN A 131 9.27 27.23 -18.47
CA GLN A 131 9.99 26.05 -18.95
C GLN A 131 10.63 25.26 -17.80
N GLN A 132 11.21 25.95 -16.81
CA GLN A 132 11.76 25.30 -15.62
C GLN A 132 10.68 24.62 -14.78
N GLN A 133 9.55 25.30 -14.56
CA GLN A 133 8.41 24.71 -13.85
C GLN A 133 7.85 23.49 -14.59
N LEU A 134 7.73 23.55 -15.92
CA LEU A 134 7.28 22.41 -16.71
C LEU A 134 8.23 21.21 -16.59
N ALA A 135 9.55 21.46 -16.63
CA ALA A 135 10.55 20.41 -16.46
C ALA A 135 10.50 19.79 -15.06
N GLN A 136 10.31 20.60 -14.01
CA GLN A 136 10.12 20.09 -12.64
C GLN A 136 8.87 19.23 -12.51
N VAL A 137 7.74 19.69 -13.03
CA VAL A 137 6.47 18.93 -12.98
C VAL A 137 6.59 17.62 -13.76
N GLN A 138 7.29 17.61 -14.90
CA GLN A 138 7.56 16.36 -15.64
C GLN A 138 8.42 15.39 -14.82
N GLN A 139 9.47 15.89 -14.17
CA GLN A 139 10.32 15.06 -13.32
C GLN A 139 9.56 14.50 -12.10
N GLU A 140 8.71 15.30 -11.47
CA GLU A 140 7.84 14.83 -10.37
C GLU A 140 6.82 13.80 -10.85
N ALA A 141 6.23 13.99 -12.03
CA ALA A 141 5.30 13.03 -12.61
C ALA A 141 5.96 11.68 -12.93
N ASP A 142 7.18 11.70 -13.45
CA ASP A 142 7.95 10.48 -13.71
C ASP A 142 8.32 9.75 -12.41
N LEU A 143 8.70 10.49 -11.36
CA LEU A 143 8.98 9.91 -10.04
C LEU A 143 7.72 9.29 -9.43
N MET A 144 6.59 10.00 -9.45
CA MET A 144 5.31 9.46 -8.98
C MET A 144 4.89 8.21 -9.75
N ARG A 145 5.16 8.15 -11.05
CA ARG A 145 4.88 6.96 -11.87
C ARG A 145 5.75 5.78 -11.47
N GLN A 146 7.04 6.00 -11.22
CA GLN A 146 7.95 4.95 -10.74
C GLN A 146 7.54 4.44 -9.36
N GLU A 147 7.15 5.33 -8.45
CA GLU A 147 6.64 4.95 -7.13
C GLU A 147 5.34 4.16 -7.23
N ALA A 148 4.42 4.53 -8.12
CA ALA A 148 3.18 3.81 -8.35
C ALA A 148 3.43 2.41 -8.93
N GLU A 149 4.36 2.27 -9.87
CA GLU A 149 4.75 0.96 -10.43
C GLU A 149 5.41 0.08 -9.36
N ALA A 150 6.31 0.63 -8.54
CA ALA A 150 6.93 -0.07 -7.42
C ALA A 150 5.89 -0.49 -6.36
N ALA A 151 4.94 0.37 -6.02
CA ALA A 151 3.84 0.06 -5.11
C ALA A 151 2.95 -1.06 -5.66
N ARG A 152 2.66 -1.05 -6.96
CA ARG A 152 1.89 -2.11 -7.62
C ARG A 152 2.61 -3.46 -7.56
N LEU A 153 3.92 -3.50 -7.80
CA LEU A 153 4.72 -4.72 -7.68
C LEU A 153 4.73 -5.25 -6.24
N ARG A 154 4.86 -4.37 -5.24
CA ARG A 154 4.74 -4.75 -3.82
C ARG A 154 3.34 -5.29 -3.49
N ALA A 155 2.28 -4.71 -4.04
CA ALA A 155 0.93 -5.21 -3.83
C ALA A 155 0.73 -6.62 -4.40
N VAL A 156 1.26 -6.90 -5.59
CA VAL A 156 1.19 -8.24 -6.22
C VAL A 156 1.96 -9.28 -5.41
N THR A 157 3.20 -8.95 -5.00
CA THR A 157 4.02 -9.87 -4.18
C THR A 157 3.36 -10.18 -2.82
N LEU A 158 2.82 -9.16 -2.13
CA LEU A 158 2.07 -9.37 -0.89
C LEU A 158 0.81 -10.22 -1.10
N GLN A 159 0.14 -10.09 -2.25
CA GLN A 159 -1.02 -10.92 -2.57
C GLN A 159 -0.62 -12.39 -2.80
N GLU A 160 0.50 -12.65 -3.47
CA GLU A 160 1.05 -14.01 -3.64
C GLU A 160 1.46 -14.62 -2.30
N GLU A 161 2.14 -13.87 -1.44
CA GLU A 161 2.50 -14.29 -0.08
C GLU A 161 1.26 -14.62 0.76
N ALA A 162 0.23 -13.76 0.71
CA ALA A 162 -1.03 -14.00 1.39
C ALA A 162 -1.74 -15.28 0.88
N GLY A 163 -1.74 -15.50 -0.44
CA GLY A 163 -2.27 -16.73 -1.03
C GLY A 163 -1.52 -17.98 -0.59
N SER A 164 -0.19 -17.92 -0.55
CA SER A 164 0.67 -19.02 -0.07
C SER A 164 0.46 -19.30 1.43
N ALA A 165 0.35 -18.25 2.24
CA ALA A 165 0.07 -18.37 3.67
C ALA A 165 -1.32 -18.99 3.93
N GLN A 166 -2.33 -18.61 3.14
CA GLN A 166 -3.66 -19.20 3.21
C GLN A 166 -3.65 -20.69 2.84
N ALA A 167 -2.91 -21.08 1.80
CA ALA A 167 -2.76 -22.49 1.43
C ALA A 167 -2.06 -23.29 2.55
N HIS A 168 -1.00 -22.76 3.15
CA HIS A 168 -0.34 -23.39 4.30
C HIS A 168 -1.28 -23.54 5.50
N ALA A 169 -2.09 -22.52 5.79
CA ALA A 169 -3.07 -22.59 6.88
C ALA A 169 -4.09 -23.71 6.66
N GLN A 170 -4.57 -23.90 5.42
CA GLN A 170 -5.49 -25.01 5.09
C GLN A 170 -4.84 -26.39 5.26
N VAL A 171 -3.56 -26.54 4.86
CA VAL A 171 -2.81 -27.78 5.06
C VAL A 171 -2.65 -28.08 6.56
N LEU A 172 -2.28 -27.08 7.37
CA LEU A 172 -2.15 -27.24 8.81
C LEU A 172 -3.49 -27.58 9.49
N GLN A 173 -4.59 -26.98 9.03
CA GLN A 173 -5.92 -27.30 9.53
C GLN A 173 -6.32 -28.75 9.22
N THR A 174 -5.99 -29.23 8.02
CA THR A 174 -6.22 -30.62 7.61
C THR A 174 -5.37 -31.58 8.44
N ALA A 175 -4.08 -31.27 8.64
CA ALA A 175 -3.18 -32.06 9.48
C ALA A 175 -3.69 -32.14 10.92
N LEU A 176 -4.15 -31.02 11.49
CA LEU A 176 -4.72 -30.99 12.83
C LEU A 176 -5.97 -31.89 12.95
N ALA A 177 -6.85 -31.88 11.95
CA ALA A 177 -8.03 -32.75 11.94
C ALA A 177 -7.64 -34.24 11.87
N THR A 178 -6.64 -34.59 11.06
CA THR A 178 -6.11 -35.95 10.99
C THR A 178 -5.54 -36.40 12.33
N GLU A 179 -4.69 -35.58 12.97
CA GLU A 179 -4.12 -35.87 14.30
C GLU A 179 -5.20 -36.06 15.37
N GLN A 180 -6.27 -35.27 15.33
CA GLN A 180 -7.41 -35.45 16.24
C GLN A 180 -8.12 -36.79 16.03
N MET A 181 -8.30 -37.21 14.77
CA MET A 181 -8.87 -38.51 14.46
C MET A 181 -7.96 -39.66 14.90
N GLU A 182 -6.67 -39.55 14.66
CA GLU A 182 -5.68 -40.55 15.10
C GLU A 182 -5.64 -40.66 16.61
N SER A 183 -5.63 -39.53 17.34
CA SER A 183 -5.70 -39.48 18.79
C SER A 183 -6.96 -40.18 19.33
N ALA A 184 -8.13 -39.90 18.75
CA ALA A 184 -9.37 -40.59 19.11
C ALA A 184 -9.30 -42.09 18.83
N GLY A 185 -8.69 -42.49 17.72
CA GLY A 185 -8.44 -43.88 17.37
C GLY A 185 -7.52 -44.59 18.37
N VAL A 186 -6.44 -43.94 18.79
CA VAL A 186 -5.51 -44.44 19.82
C VAL A 186 -6.22 -44.59 21.16
N GLN A 187 -7.04 -43.61 21.56
CA GLN A 187 -7.82 -43.68 22.80
C GLN A 187 -8.80 -44.87 22.79
N SER A 188 -9.47 -45.12 21.66
CA SER A 188 -10.34 -46.29 21.51
C SER A 188 -9.58 -47.61 21.66
N ARG A 189 -8.38 -47.71 21.06
CA ARG A 189 -7.52 -48.89 21.19
C ARG A 189 -7.05 -49.09 22.64
N LEU A 190 -6.72 -48.01 23.33
CA LEU A 190 -6.33 -48.04 24.74
C LEU A 190 -7.46 -48.60 25.62
N ASN A 191 -8.69 -48.11 25.43
CA ASN A 191 -9.85 -48.61 26.17
C ASN A 191 -10.08 -50.11 25.92
N ARG A 192 -9.98 -50.56 24.66
CA ARG A 192 -10.11 -51.99 24.33
C ARG A 192 -9.03 -52.84 24.99
N MET A 193 -7.77 -52.40 24.97
CA MET A 193 -6.69 -53.12 25.66
C MET A 193 -6.92 -53.19 27.17
N GLN A 194 -7.50 -52.15 27.79
CA GLN A 194 -7.86 -52.19 29.21
C GLN A 194 -8.98 -53.20 29.49
N GLU A 195 -10.01 -53.27 28.64
CA GLU A 195 -11.07 -54.29 28.74
C GLU A 195 -10.51 -55.71 28.57
N GLU A 196 -9.66 -55.95 27.57
CA GLU A 196 -8.98 -57.24 27.36
C GLU A 196 -8.11 -57.62 28.56
N ALA A 197 -7.35 -56.68 29.12
CA ALA A 197 -6.55 -56.91 30.32
C ALA A 197 -7.40 -57.30 31.53
N GLN A 198 -8.53 -56.62 31.75
CA GLN A 198 -9.48 -56.97 32.81
C GLN A 198 -10.10 -58.35 32.59
N GLN A 199 -10.44 -58.68 31.34
CA GLN A 199 -10.97 -60.00 30.99
C GLN A 199 -9.95 -61.10 31.26
N MET A 200 -8.69 -60.92 30.84
CA MET A 200 -7.61 -61.86 31.13
C MET A 200 -7.38 -62.02 32.64
N GLN A 201 -7.43 -60.93 33.40
CA GLN A 201 -7.32 -60.98 34.86
C GLN A 201 -8.45 -61.81 35.49
N SER A 202 -9.68 -61.67 34.99
CA SER A 202 -10.83 -62.47 35.44
C SER A 202 -10.67 -63.96 35.09
N GLN A 203 -10.15 -64.28 33.90
CA GLN A 203 -9.86 -65.65 33.48
C GLN A 203 -8.78 -66.28 34.35
N LEU A 204 -7.73 -65.53 34.68
CA LEU A 204 -6.65 -65.99 35.56
C LEU A 204 -7.18 -66.28 36.97
N ALA A 205 -8.03 -65.42 37.53
CA ALA A 205 -8.68 -65.66 38.82
C ALA A 205 -9.57 -66.92 38.79
N ASN A 206 -10.32 -67.13 37.71
CA ASN A 206 -11.14 -68.33 37.53
C ASN A 206 -10.28 -69.60 37.44
N LEU A 207 -9.20 -69.59 36.65
CA LEU A 207 -8.26 -70.71 36.56
C LEU A 207 -7.60 -71.03 37.89
N GLN A 208 -7.26 -70.01 38.69
CA GLN A 208 -6.75 -70.21 40.04
C GLN A 208 -7.78 -70.88 40.95
N SER A 209 -9.06 -70.51 40.84
CA SER A 209 -10.17 -71.16 41.57
C SER A 209 -10.33 -72.62 41.16
N ILE A 210 -10.35 -72.91 39.86
CA ILE A 210 -10.41 -74.27 39.31
C ILE A 210 -9.23 -75.11 39.80
N ASN A 211 -8.02 -74.55 39.81
CA ASN A 211 -6.84 -75.24 40.30
C ASN A 211 -6.98 -75.62 41.79
N LYS A 212 -7.46 -74.69 42.63
CA LYS A 212 -7.74 -74.98 44.05
C LYS A 212 -8.78 -76.09 44.22
N ALA A 213 -9.84 -76.08 43.41
CA ALA A 213 -10.86 -77.14 43.45
C ALA A 213 -10.25 -78.51 43.08
N TRP A 214 -9.42 -78.56 42.04
CA TRP A 214 -8.68 -79.77 41.66
C TRP A 214 -7.74 -80.27 42.77
N GLN A 215 -7.03 -79.36 43.44
CA GLN A 215 -6.17 -79.72 44.58
C GLN A 215 -6.98 -80.34 45.73
N SER A 216 -8.16 -79.77 46.03
CA SER A 216 -9.08 -80.32 47.05
C SER A 216 -9.57 -81.71 46.68
N LEU A 217 -10.04 -81.90 45.44
CA LEU A 217 -10.52 -83.19 44.95
C LEU A 217 -9.41 -84.25 44.98
N ASN A 218 -8.18 -83.88 44.63
CA ASN A 218 -7.04 -84.78 44.72
C ASN A 218 -6.78 -85.24 46.16
N HIS A 219 -6.94 -84.36 47.14
CA HIS A 219 -6.83 -84.71 48.56
C HIS A 219 -7.95 -85.65 49.02
N GLU A 220 -9.19 -85.43 48.58
CA GLU A 220 -10.31 -86.32 48.86
C GLU A 220 -10.11 -87.71 48.27
N MET A 221 -9.62 -87.81 47.03
CA MET A 221 -9.28 -89.09 46.41
C MET A 221 -8.21 -89.86 47.18
N GLN A 222 -7.17 -89.17 47.67
CA GLN A 222 -6.15 -89.78 48.53
C GLN A 222 -6.76 -90.31 49.84
N THR A 223 -7.70 -89.56 50.42
CA THR A 223 -8.42 -89.97 51.65
C THR A 223 -9.29 -91.21 51.40
N LEU A 224 -10.04 -91.24 50.28
CA LEU A 224 -10.82 -92.41 49.88
C LEU A 224 -9.96 -93.65 49.64
N ALA A 225 -8.79 -93.48 49.00
CA ALA A 225 -7.85 -94.57 48.81
C ALA A 225 -7.36 -95.16 50.15
N LEU A 226 -7.07 -94.31 51.14
CA LEU A 226 -6.71 -94.74 52.49
C LEU A 226 -7.85 -95.48 53.20
N VAL A 227 -9.08 -94.96 53.14
CA VAL A 227 -10.26 -95.60 53.73
C VAL A 227 -10.52 -96.97 53.09
N ASN A 228 -10.44 -97.08 51.76
CA ASN A 228 -10.58 -98.36 51.06
C ASN A 228 -9.50 -99.37 51.47
N ALA A 229 -8.25 -98.92 51.62
CA ALA A 229 -7.16 -99.78 52.11
C ALA A 229 -7.43 -100.28 53.55
N GLN A 230 -7.93 -99.41 54.43
CA GLN A 230 -8.33 -99.79 55.79
C GLN A 230 -9.51 -100.76 55.81
N LEU A 231 -10.52 -100.55 54.95
CA LEU A 231 -11.69 -101.42 54.85
C LEU A 231 -11.32 -102.82 54.37
N LEU A 232 -10.45 -102.94 53.37
CA LEU A 232 -9.89 -104.21 52.93
C LEU A 232 -9.14 -104.90 54.08
N THR A 233 -8.31 -104.15 54.81
CA THR A 233 -7.59 -104.69 55.99
C THR A 233 -8.54 -105.22 57.05
N ALA A 234 -9.61 -104.48 57.35
CA ALA A 234 -10.64 -104.89 58.30
C ALA A 234 -11.42 -106.12 57.82
N GLN A 235 -11.75 -106.20 56.52
CA GLN A 235 -12.38 -107.38 55.92
C GLN A 235 -11.48 -108.62 56.03
N THR A 236 -10.19 -108.51 55.69
CA THR A 236 -9.24 -109.62 55.85
C THR A 236 -9.11 -110.05 57.32
N ALA A 237 -9.07 -109.11 58.26
CA ALA A 237 -9.05 -109.44 59.69
C ALA A 237 -10.35 -110.15 60.14
N ALA A 238 -11.52 -109.70 59.66
CA ALA A 238 -12.80 -110.33 59.94
C ALA A 238 -12.89 -111.75 59.35
N GLU A 239 -12.39 -111.97 58.12
CA GLU A 239 -12.28 -113.31 57.52
C GLU A 239 -11.38 -114.23 58.35
N GLN A 240 -10.21 -113.75 58.77
CA GLN A 240 -9.30 -114.51 59.65
C GLN A 240 -9.99 -114.88 60.97
N LEU A 241 -10.71 -113.95 61.60
CA LEU A 241 -11.48 -114.22 62.81
C LEU A 241 -12.62 -115.22 62.55
N GLY A 242 -13.32 -115.13 61.42
CA GLY A 242 -14.35 -116.09 61.02
C GLY A 242 -13.81 -117.51 60.83
N ILE A 243 -12.64 -117.64 60.20
CA ILE A 243 -11.89 -118.90 60.11
C ILE A 243 -11.51 -119.39 61.51
N HIS A 244 -11.08 -118.49 62.39
CA HIS A 244 -10.74 -118.86 63.76
C HIS A 244 -11.96 -119.35 64.55
N VAL A 245 -13.10 -118.67 64.48
CA VAL A 245 -14.35 -119.06 65.14
C VAL A 245 -14.84 -120.42 64.63
N THR A 246 -14.84 -120.64 63.31
CA THR A 246 -15.24 -121.93 62.73
C THR A 246 -14.29 -123.05 63.13
N THR A 247 -12.98 -122.79 63.18
CA THR A 247 -11.97 -123.73 63.64
C THR A 247 -12.11 -124.07 65.13
N VAL A 248 -12.31 -123.05 65.98
CA VAL A 248 -12.57 -123.23 67.42
C VAL A 248 -13.87 -123.99 67.63
N ARG A 249 -14.94 -123.66 66.90
CA ARG A 249 -16.24 -124.37 66.97
C ARG A 249 -16.10 -125.84 66.53
N ARG A 250 -15.33 -126.12 65.49
CA ARG A 250 -15.02 -127.48 65.02
C ARG A 250 -14.22 -128.26 66.07
N LYS A 251 -13.19 -127.66 66.66
CA LYS A 251 -12.42 -128.26 67.77
C LYS A 251 -13.28 -128.48 69.02
N ALA A 252 -14.14 -127.53 69.38
CA ALA A 252 -15.07 -127.69 70.49
C ALA A 252 -16.08 -128.82 70.25
N ARG A 253 -16.58 -128.98 69.01
CA ARG A 253 -17.42 -130.14 68.62
C ARG A 253 -16.66 -131.46 68.71
N GLN A 254 -15.41 -131.52 68.28
CA GLN A 254 -14.56 -132.73 68.42
C GLN A 254 -14.28 -133.08 69.88
N LEU A 255 -14.04 -132.09 70.74
CA LEU A 255 -13.81 -132.30 72.18
C LEU A 255 -15.09 -132.68 72.94
N ASN A 256 -16.26 -132.25 72.47
CA ASN A 256 -17.55 -132.60 73.06
C ASN A 256 -18.18 -133.90 72.49
N GLY A 257 -17.47 -134.65 71.64
CA GLY A 257 -17.87 -136.01 71.24
C GLY A 257 -19.13 -136.12 70.36
N ILE A 258 -19.51 -135.07 69.63
CA ILE A 258 -20.68 -135.12 68.72
C ILE A 258 -20.20 -135.61 67.35
N ALA A 259 -20.50 -136.88 67.03
CA ALA A 259 -20.31 -137.45 65.70
C ALA A 259 -21.31 -136.86 64.68
N GLU A 260 -20.83 -136.56 63.48
CA GLU A 260 -21.65 -136.09 62.35
C GLU A 260 -22.67 -137.17 61.94
N VAL A 261 -23.94 -136.78 61.81
CA VAL A 261 -24.97 -137.50 61.06
C VAL A 261 -25.22 -136.69 59.78
N GLY A 262 -25.21 -137.40 58.65
CA GLY A 262 -25.25 -136.95 57.25
C GLY A 262 -25.98 -135.66 56.93
#